data_AF-A0A3N4LFE8-F1
#
_entry.id   AF-A0A3N4LFE8-F1
#
_cell.length_a   1.000
_cell.length_b   1.000
_cell.length_c   1.000
_cell.angle_alpha   90.00
_cell.angle_beta   90.00
_cell.angle_gamma   90.00
#
_symmetry.space_group_name_H-M   'P 1'
#
loop_
_entity.id
_entity.type
_entity.pdbx_description
1 polymer ?
#
loop_
_entity_poly.entity_id
_entity_poly.type
_entity_poly.pdbx_seq_one_letter_code
_entity_poly.pdbx_strand_id
1 'polypeptide(L)'
;MTLYYSLVFVLLLSEMGIFMLLILPLPFTWRKKLFQFISESALVAKLQYGMKITFIFILILFVDSVNRVYRVTQELHNAPRGTSTVTMGPERMEVQARKFYSQRNMYLCGFTLFLSLILNRTYALILDVLRLEEAVANLRKENNKNAASGNAVTEVSRLKKELEKKDMEMEVLKKQAEGLAREYGELSDLYKVVEGRKGEVRKDL
;
A
#
# COMPACT_ATOMS: atom_id res chain seq x y z
N MET A 1 33.84 9.18 -28.05
CA MET A 1 32.61 9.70 -27.41
C MET A 1 33.02 10.59 -26.27
N THR A 2 32.31 11.69 -26.02
CA THR A 2 32.64 12.56 -24.88
C THR A 2 32.46 11.81 -23.55
N LEU A 3 33.36 12.04 -22.59
CA LEU A 3 33.45 11.29 -21.32
C LEU A 3 32.11 11.20 -20.57
N TYR A 4 31.31 12.28 -20.58
CA TYR A 4 30.03 12.32 -19.89
C TYR A 4 28.99 11.33 -20.45
N TYR A 5 28.92 11.09 -21.76
CA TYR A 5 27.98 10.08 -22.29
C TYR A 5 28.42 8.65 -21.96
N SER A 6 29.72 8.41 -21.78
CA SER A 6 30.21 7.12 -21.28
C SER A 6 29.78 6.88 -19.83
N LEU A 7 29.77 7.93 -18.99
CA LEU A 7 29.23 7.84 -17.63
C LEU A 7 27.74 7.53 -17.63
N VAL A 8 26.95 8.21 -18.47
CA VAL A 8 25.51 7.93 -18.61
C VAL A 8 25.26 6.50 -19.09
N PHE A 9 26.11 5.98 -19.98
CA PHE A 9 26.01 4.60 -20.44
C PHE A 9 26.28 3.58 -19.33
N VAL A 10 27.33 3.79 -18.53
CA VAL A 10 27.61 2.93 -17.36
C VAL A 10 26.46 3.01 -16.36
N LEU A 11 25.91 4.20 -16.15
CA LEU A 11 24.77 4.41 -15.28
C LEU A 11 23.55 3.62 -15.78
N LEU A 12 23.23 3.71 -17.07
CA LEU A 12 22.15 2.94 -17.70
C LEU A 12 22.35 1.43 -17.54
N LEU A 13 23.56 0.91 -17.77
CA LEU A 13 23.85 -0.51 -17.58
C LEU A 13 23.66 -0.92 -16.10
N SER A 14 24.08 -0.06 -15.17
CA SER A 14 23.89 -0.34 -13.73
C SER A 14 22.42 -0.32 -13.33
N GLU A 15 21.64 0.67 -13.79
CA GLU A 15 20.20 0.74 -13.56
C GLU A 15 19.48 -0.46 -14.17
N MET A 16 19.90 -0.92 -15.35
CA MET A 16 19.29 -2.09 -16.00
C MET A 16 19.59 -3.38 -15.22
N GLY A 17 20.81 -3.52 -14.70
CA GLY A 17 21.19 -4.63 -13.83
C GLY A 17 20.39 -4.64 -12.52
N ILE A 18 20.27 -3.48 -11.87
CA ILE A 18 19.49 -3.33 -10.63
C ILE A 18 17.99 -3.58 -10.89
N PHE A 19 17.45 -3.07 -11.99
CA PHE A 19 16.07 -3.28 -12.37
C PHE A 19 15.77 -4.76 -12.65
N MET A 20 16.64 -5.45 -13.40
CA MET A 20 16.53 -6.89 -13.63
C MET A 20 16.63 -7.69 -12.33
N LEU A 21 17.50 -7.28 -11.40
CA LEU A 21 17.60 -7.89 -10.08
C LEU A 21 16.30 -7.70 -9.27
N LEU A 22 15.71 -6.50 -9.31
CA LEU A 22 14.49 -6.14 -8.57
C LEU A 22 13.23 -6.79 -9.13
N ILE A 23 13.13 -6.95 -10.46
CA ILE A 23 11.95 -7.54 -11.10
C ILE A 23 11.92 -9.07 -10.98
N LEU A 24 13.08 -9.69 -10.74
CA LEU A 24 13.18 -11.14 -10.61
C LEU A 24 12.28 -11.58 -9.45
N PRO A 25 11.36 -12.55 -9.67
CA PRO A 25 10.44 -12.97 -8.64
C PRO A 25 11.20 -13.72 -7.54
N LEU A 26 11.72 -12.99 -6.56
CA LEU A 26 12.44 -13.58 -5.44
C LEU A 26 11.45 -14.34 -4.54
N PRO A 27 11.80 -15.54 -4.05
CA PRO A 27 10.97 -16.24 -3.08
C PRO A 27 10.84 -15.43 -1.79
N PHE A 28 9.67 -15.49 -1.15
CA PHE A 28 9.26 -14.63 -0.02
C PHE A 28 10.30 -14.56 1.13
N THR A 29 10.96 -15.69 1.42
CA THR A 29 11.99 -15.77 2.47
C THR A 29 13.24 -14.96 2.13
N TRP A 30 13.61 -14.89 0.85
CA TRP A 30 14.78 -14.15 0.37
C TRP A 30 14.45 -12.66 0.27
N ARG A 31 13.23 -12.31 -0.18
CA ARG A 31 12.74 -10.93 -0.14
C ARG A 31 12.80 -10.39 1.28
N LYS A 32 12.28 -11.13 2.26
CA LYS A 32 12.29 -10.71 3.65
C LYS A 32 13.70 -10.53 4.22
N LYS A 33 14.63 -11.46 3.94
CA LYS A 33 16.03 -11.34 4.41
C LYS A 33 16.78 -10.19 3.76
N LEU A 34 16.72 -10.08 2.42
CA LEU A 34 17.35 -8.99 1.68
C LEU A 34 16.77 -7.65 2.15
N PHE A 35 15.46 -7.61 2.40
CA PHE A 35 14.78 -6.41 2.82
C PHE A 35 15.00 -6.04 4.28
N GLN A 36 15.10 -6.99 5.21
CA GLN A 36 15.44 -6.70 6.60
C GLN A 36 16.87 -6.14 6.69
N PHE A 37 17.80 -6.69 5.91
CA PHE A 37 19.14 -6.16 5.75
C PHE A 37 19.16 -4.73 5.14
N ILE A 38 18.27 -4.48 4.18
CA ILE A 38 18.10 -3.19 3.52
C ILE A 38 17.43 -2.17 4.48
N SER A 39 16.31 -2.52 5.13
CA SER A 39 15.52 -1.64 6.03
C SER A 39 16.16 -1.37 7.38
N GLU A 40 16.89 -2.31 7.99
CA GLU A 40 17.65 -2.01 9.21
C GLU A 40 18.82 -1.08 8.92
N SER A 41 19.30 -1.07 7.68
CA SER A 41 20.40 -0.19 7.30
C SER A 41 19.89 1.22 6.98
N ALA A 42 20.55 2.23 7.56
CA ALA A 42 20.42 3.63 7.13
C ALA A 42 20.78 3.86 5.64
N LEU A 43 21.18 2.81 4.92
CA LEU A 43 21.46 2.83 3.49
C LEU A 43 20.19 3.01 2.65
N VAL A 44 19.00 2.60 3.11
CA VAL A 44 17.75 2.80 2.33
C VAL A 44 17.42 4.26 2.13
N ALA A 45 17.43 5.03 3.22
CA ALA A 45 17.19 6.46 3.14
C ALA A 45 18.24 7.12 2.25
N LYS A 46 19.52 6.79 2.46
CA LYS A 46 20.63 7.30 1.64
C LYS A 46 20.53 6.87 0.17
N LEU A 47 20.03 5.67 -0.11
CA LEU A 47 19.78 5.17 -1.47
C LEU A 47 18.67 5.95 -2.15
N GLN A 48 17.56 6.24 -1.45
CA GLN A 48 16.51 7.09 -2.03
C GLN A 48 17.01 8.50 -2.33
N TYR A 49 17.82 9.09 -1.44
CA TYR A 49 18.46 10.38 -1.72
C TYR A 49 19.43 10.28 -2.91
N GLY A 50 20.26 9.24 -2.96
CA GLY A 50 21.19 8.98 -4.07
C GLY A 50 20.48 8.81 -5.41
N MET A 51 19.40 8.02 -5.45
CA MET A 51 18.55 7.83 -6.62
C MET A 51 17.93 9.15 -7.10
N LYS A 52 17.46 10.01 -6.18
CA LYS A 52 16.94 11.34 -6.53
C LYS A 52 18.03 12.27 -7.08
N ILE A 53 19.22 12.27 -6.48
CA ILE A 53 20.35 13.08 -6.96
C ILE A 53 20.76 12.63 -8.37
N THR A 54 20.91 11.32 -8.57
CA THR A 54 21.20 10.73 -9.88
C THR A 54 20.15 11.09 -10.90
N PHE A 55 18.86 11.04 -10.54
CA PHE A 55 17.75 11.43 -11.41
C PHE A 55 17.87 12.90 -11.86
N ILE A 56 18.12 13.83 -10.94
CA ILE A 56 18.29 15.26 -11.26
C ILE A 56 19.50 15.45 -12.19
N PHE A 57 20.60 14.76 -11.92
CA PHE A 57 21.80 14.81 -12.75
C PHE A 57 21.53 14.34 -14.19
N ILE A 58 20.84 13.20 -14.36
CA ILE A 58 20.45 12.67 -15.68
C ILE A 58 19.47 13.62 -16.38
N LEU A 59 18.52 14.21 -15.64
CA LEU A 59 17.58 15.18 -16.18
C LEU A 59 18.30 16.40 -16.77
N ILE A 60 19.30 16.95 -16.07
CA ILE A 60 20.10 18.07 -16.57
C ILE A 60 20.86 17.66 -17.85
N LEU A 61 21.50 16.48 -17.85
CA LEU A 61 22.20 15.96 -19.03
C LEU A 61 21.27 15.68 -20.21
N PHE A 62 20.04 15.27 -19.94
CA PHE A 62 19.02 15.07 -20.96
C PHE A 62 18.62 16.40 -21.60
N VAL A 63 18.33 17.43 -20.80
CA VAL A 63 18.02 18.77 -21.30
C VAL A 63 19.19 19.35 -22.11
N ASP A 64 20.43 19.20 -21.63
CA ASP A 64 21.62 19.59 -22.39
C ASP A 64 21.71 18.85 -23.74
N SER A 65 21.47 17.54 -23.74
CA SER A 65 21.48 16.72 -24.94
C SER A 65 20.41 17.14 -25.95
N VAL A 66 19.19 17.48 -25.49
CA VAL A 66 18.11 18.01 -26.32
C VAL A 66 18.51 19.37 -26.91
N ASN A 67 19.02 20.29 -26.09
CA ASN A 67 19.48 21.60 -26.53
C ASN A 67 20.57 21.48 -27.61
N ARG A 68 21.48 20.52 -27.46
CA ARG A 68 22.51 20.21 -28.43
C ARG A 68 21.95 19.66 -29.73
N VAL A 69 21.01 18.71 -29.68
CA VAL A 69 20.33 18.18 -30.88
C VAL A 69 19.58 19.28 -31.62
N TYR A 70 18.87 20.14 -30.88
CA TYR A 70 18.14 21.26 -31.44
C TYR A 70 19.07 22.25 -32.15
N ARG A 71 20.17 22.64 -31.51
CA ARG A 71 21.20 23.51 -32.10
C ARG A 71 21.79 22.92 -33.38
N VAL A 72 22.23 21.66 -33.36
CA VAL A 72 22.79 20.97 -34.53
C VAL A 72 21.76 20.86 -35.67
N THR A 73 20.49 20.70 -35.33
CA THR A 73 19.41 20.66 -36.33
C THR A 73 19.13 22.05 -36.93
N GLN A 74 19.18 23.11 -36.14
CA GLN A 74 19.06 24.49 -36.64
C GLN A 74 20.26 24.88 -37.51
N GLU A 75 21.49 24.52 -37.13
CA GLU A 75 22.70 24.75 -37.95
C GLU A 75 22.57 24.10 -39.33
N LEU A 76 21.98 22.90 -39.41
CA LEU A 76 21.68 22.22 -40.68
C LEU A 76 20.60 22.90 -41.52
N HIS A 77 19.58 23.48 -40.88
CA HIS A 77 18.49 24.17 -41.58
C HIS A 77 18.87 25.59 -42.04
N ASN A 78 19.69 26.29 -41.25
CA ASN A 78 20.13 27.66 -41.54
C ASN A 78 21.38 27.71 -42.41
N ALA A 79 22.08 26.60 -42.62
CA ALA A 79 23.16 26.51 -43.61
C ALA A 79 22.59 26.85 -45.01
N PRO A 80 23.10 27.88 -45.69
CA PRO A 80 22.53 28.36 -46.94
C PRO A 80 22.44 27.22 -47.96
N ARG A 81 21.23 26.96 -48.45
CA ARG A 81 20.97 25.98 -49.52
C ARG A 81 21.46 26.46 -50.89
N GLY A 82 22.06 27.64 -50.98
CA GLY A 82 22.56 28.22 -52.21
C GLY A 82 24.00 28.70 -52.05
N THR A 83 24.94 27.96 -52.66
CA THR A 83 26.04 28.42 -53.53
C THR A 83 27.13 27.34 -53.54
N SER A 84 27.44 26.83 -54.73
CA SER A 84 28.54 25.90 -55.07
C SER A 84 28.26 24.39 -54.93
N THR A 85 27.71 23.84 -56.01
CA THR A 85 27.47 22.43 -56.31
C THR A 85 28.72 21.58 -56.58
N VAL A 86 29.95 22.04 -56.32
CA VAL A 86 31.17 21.33 -56.75
C VAL A 86 32.18 21.03 -55.62
N THR A 87 32.00 21.52 -54.39
CA THR A 87 32.98 21.32 -53.29
C THR A 87 32.38 20.81 -51.96
N MET A 88 31.10 20.43 -51.94
CA MET A 88 30.30 20.22 -50.71
C MET A 88 30.13 18.75 -50.27
N GLY A 89 31.01 17.84 -50.68
CA GLY A 89 30.98 16.43 -50.27
C GLY A 89 31.30 16.19 -48.78
N PRO A 90 32.38 16.76 -48.21
CA PRO A 90 32.78 16.46 -46.84
C PRO A 90 32.03 17.27 -45.77
N GLU A 91 31.70 18.55 -46.01
CA GLU A 91 31.04 19.39 -44.99
C GLU A 91 29.61 18.93 -44.68
N ARG A 92 28.80 18.58 -45.69
CA ARG A 92 27.44 18.05 -45.44
C ARG A 92 27.47 16.67 -44.77
N MET A 93 28.51 15.88 -45.03
CA MET A 93 28.71 14.57 -44.41
C MET A 93 29.12 14.70 -42.94
N GLU A 94 30.01 15.65 -42.59
CA GLU A 94 30.38 15.93 -41.20
C GLU A 94 29.20 16.42 -40.37
N VAL A 95 28.38 17.33 -40.91
CA VAL A 95 27.25 17.88 -40.15
C VAL A 95 26.14 16.83 -39.99
N GLN A 96 25.93 15.96 -40.99
CA GLN A 96 25.05 14.79 -40.83
C GLN A 96 25.58 13.81 -39.77
N ALA A 97 26.89 13.53 -39.76
CA ALA A 97 27.49 12.68 -38.72
C ALA A 97 27.27 13.28 -37.32
N ARG A 98 27.47 14.59 -37.15
CA ARG A 98 27.20 15.32 -35.88
C ARG A 98 25.73 15.20 -35.44
N LYS A 99 24.77 15.22 -36.38
CA LYS A 99 23.34 14.99 -36.09
C LYS A 99 23.07 13.57 -35.60
N PHE A 100 23.61 12.54 -36.25
CA PHE A 100 23.45 11.16 -35.78
C PHE A 100 24.07 10.94 -34.39
N TYR A 101 25.24 11.55 -34.13
CA TYR A 101 25.86 11.49 -32.81
C TYR A 101 25.02 12.17 -31.73
N SER A 102 24.51 13.38 -31.96
CA SER A 102 23.70 14.09 -30.97
C SER A 102 22.37 13.38 -30.72
N GLN A 103 21.72 12.84 -31.77
CA GLN A 103 20.49 12.06 -31.65
C GLN A 103 20.67 10.80 -30.81
N ARG A 104 21.68 9.97 -31.10
CA ARG A 104 21.93 8.75 -30.33
C ARG A 104 22.20 9.06 -28.86
N ASN A 105 22.96 10.12 -28.59
CA ASN A 105 23.30 10.50 -27.23
C ASN A 105 22.06 11.07 -26.48
N MET A 106 21.17 11.79 -27.18
CA MET A 106 19.87 12.20 -26.61
C MET A 106 19.00 10.99 -26.25
N TYR A 107 18.90 9.99 -27.13
CA TYR A 107 18.17 8.76 -26.84
C TYR A 107 18.79 8.00 -25.67
N LEU A 108 20.12 7.91 -25.61
CA LEU A 108 20.83 7.28 -24.50
C LEU A 108 20.46 7.95 -23.16
N CYS A 109 20.55 9.28 -23.07
CA CYS A 109 20.13 10.02 -21.87
C CYS A 109 18.63 9.84 -21.56
N GLY A 110 17.78 9.81 -22.59
CA GLY A 110 16.33 9.64 -22.43
C GLY A 110 15.95 8.27 -21.89
N PHE A 111 16.58 7.20 -22.37
CA PHE A 111 16.37 5.84 -21.87
C PHE A 111 16.85 5.71 -20.43
N THR A 112 18.00 6.30 -20.07
CA THR A 112 18.48 6.31 -18.68
C THR A 112 17.45 6.99 -17.76
N LEU A 113 16.94 8.16 -18.16
CA LEU A 113 15.95 8.90 -17.36
C LEU A 113 14.67 8.08 -17.16
N PHE A 114 14.16 7.49 -18.24
CA PHE A 114 12.97 6.64 -18.19
C PHE A 114 13.16 5.42 -17.27
N LEU A 115 14.30 4.75 -17.40
CA LEU A 115 14.65 3.59 -16.56
C LEU A 115 14.78 3.99 -15.09
N SER A 116 15.40 5.13 -14.81
CA SER A 116 15.52 5.70 -13.46
C SER A 116 14.15 5.96 -12.81
N LEU A 117 13.19 6.48 -13.59
CA LEU A 117 11.81 6.69 -13.12
C LEU A 117 11.13 5.36 -12.80
N ILE A 118 11.23 4.37 -13.70
CA ILE A 118 10.70 3.03 -13.48
C ILE A 118 11.31 2.40 -12.23
N LEU A 119 12.62 2.51 -12.04
CA LEU A 119 13.32 1.93 -10.90
C LEU A 119 12.80 2.55 -9.59
N ASN A 120 12.66 3.88 -9.54
CA ASN A 120 12.10 4.57 -8.37
C ASN A 120 10.65 4.11 -8.07
N ARG A 121 9.80 4.00 -9.10
CA ARG A 121 8.41 3.55 -8.93
C ARG A 121 8.34 2.08 -8.49
N THR A 122 9.14 1.22 -9.12
CA THR A 122 9.20 -0.22 -8.84
C THR A 122 9.70 -0.46 -7.42
N TYR A 123 10.73 0.27 -6.99
CA TYR A 123 11.23 0.25 -5.62
C TYR A 123 10.13 0.57 -4.59
N ALA A 124 9.39 1.67 -4.80
CA ALA A 124 8.28 2.05 -3.91
C ALA A 124 7.15 1.00 -3.91
N LEU A 125 6.78 0.46 -5.06
CA LEU A 125 5.76 -0.59 -5.16
C LEU A 125 6.17 -1.86 -4.42
N ILE A 126 7.44 -2.27 -4.53
CA ILE A 126 7.96 -3.43 -3.81
C ILE A 126 7.90 -3.21 -2.29
N LEU A 127 8.19 -2.00 -1.82
CA LEU A 127 8.04 -1.64 -0.40
C LEU A 127 6.61 -1.81 0.08
N ASP A 128 5.66 -1.28 -0.68
CA ASP A 128 4.24 -1.30 -0.31
C ASP A 128 3.70 -2.73 -0.30
N VAL A 129 4.03 -3.53 -1.33
CA VAL A 129 3.66 -4.95 -1.38
C VAL A 129 4.19 -5.71 -0.18
N LEU A 130 5.45 -5.50 0.20
CA LEU A 130 6.05 -6.24 1.30
C LEU A 130 5.45 -5.85 2.67
N ARG A 131 5.23 -4.55 2.91
CA ARG A 131 4.55 -4.07 4.12
C ARG A 131 3.14 -4.65 4.22
N LEU A 132 2.44 -4.72 3.09
CA LEU A 132 1.11 -5.29 3.01
C LEU A 132 1.14 -6.80 3.29
N GLU A 133 2.09 -7.53 2.72
CA GLU A 133 2.29 -8.97 2.99
C GLU A 133 2.62 -9.24 4.47
N GLU A 134 3.45 -8.41 5.11
CA GLU A 134 3.76 -8.54 6.54
C GLU A 134 2.54 -8.24 7.43
N ALA A 135 1.77 -7.20 7.12
CA ALA A 135 0.52 -6.90 7.80
C ALA A 135 -0.47 -8.07 7.68
N VAL A 136 -0.65 -8.62 6.48
CA VAL A 136 -1.53 -9.78 6.25
C VAL A 136 -1.03 -11.02 6.99
N ALA A 137 0.28 -11.28 7.00
CA ALA A 137 0.86 -12.41 7.72
C ALA A 137 0.67 -12.29 9.25
N ASN A 138 0.79 -11.09 9.80
CA ASN A 138 0.55 -10.83 11.22
C ASN A 138 -0.92 -10.99 11.57
N LEU A 139 -1.83 -10.41 10.79
CA LEU A 139 -3.28 -10.59 10.97
C LEU A 139 -3.70 -12.06 10.88
N ARG A 140 -3.14 -12.83 9.95
CA ARG A 140 -3.39 -14.28 9.86
C ARG A 140 -2.88 -15.04 11.09
N LYS A 141 -1.72 -14.66 11.63
CA LYS A 141 -1.19 -15.26 12.88
C LYS A 141 -2.06 -14.90 14.08
N GLU A 142 -2.53 -13.67 14.18
CA GLU A 142 -3.45 -13.25 15.25
C GLU A 142 -4.80 -13.98 15.14
N ASN A 143 -5.39 -14.07 13.96
CA ASN A 143 -6.61 -14.85 13.74
C ASN A 143 -6.39 -16.34 14.04
N ASN A 144 -5.28 -16.93 13.61
CA ASN A 144 -4.99 -18.33 13.93
C ASN A 144 -4.70 -18.54 15.42
N LYS A 145 -4.06 -17.58 16.12
CA LYS A 145 -3.91 -17.65 17.58
C LYS A 145 -5.26 -17.52 18.28
N ASN A 146 -6.14 -16.64 17.83
CA ASN A 146 -7.49 -16.49 18.38
C ASN A 146 -8.36 -17.73 18.11
N ALA A 147 -8.19 -18.37 16.94
CA ALA A 147 -8.85 -19.62 16.60
C ALA A 147 -8.26 -20.83 17.35
N ALA A 148 -6.93 -20.92 17.47
CA ALA A 148 -6.22 -22.03 18.12
C ALA A 148 -6.21 -21.93 19.65
N SER A 149 -6.35 -20.72 20.22
CA SER A 149 -6.42 -20.53 21.66
C SER A 149 -7.69 -21.13 22.26
N GLY A 150 -8.66 -21.59 21.45
CA GLY A 150 -9.94 -22.11 21.92
C GLY A 150 -10.83 -21.03 22.54
N ASN A 151 -10.24 -19.95 23.07
CA ASN A 151 -10.89 -18.85 23.78
C ASN A 151 -12.09 -18.30 23.02
N ALA A 152 -12.03 -18.09 21.71
CA ALA A 152 -13.21 -17.61 20.99
C ALA A 152 -14.36 -18.63 21.02
N VAL A 153 -14.09 -19.93 20.90
CA VAL A 153 -15.11 -20.99 20.88
C VAL A 153 -15.56 -21.36 22.31
N THR A 154 -14.64 -21.40 23.27
CA THR A 154 -14.93 -21.69 24.67
C THR A 154 -15.63 -20.54 25.35
N GLU A 155 -15.23 -19.28 25.09
CA GLU A 155 -15.91 -18.10 25.64
C GLU A 155 -17.30 -17.95 25.00
N VAL A 156 -17.45 -18.17 23.69
CA VAL A 156 -18.78 -18.19 23.04
C VAL A 156 -19.67 -19.30 23.60
N SER A 157 -19.10 -20.49 23.89
CA SER A 157 -19.86 -21.59 24.50
C SER A 157 -20.24 -21.32 25.96
N ARG A 158 -19.35 -20.68 26.73
CA ARG A 158 -19.59 -20.27 28.12
C ARG A 158 -20.66 -19.19 28.19
N LEU A 159 -20.54 -18.15 27.36
CA LEU A 159 -21.50 -17.05 27.25
C LEU A 159 -22.89 -17.56 26.80
N LYS A 160 -22.95 -18.53 25.86
CA LYS A 160 -24.23 -19.16 25.49
C LYS A 160 -24.90 -19.87 26.67
N LYS A 161 -24.15 -20.68 27.44
CA LYS A 161 -24.70 -21.35 28.63
C LYS A 161 -25.16 -20.36 29.69
N GLU A 162 -24.42 -19.27 29.88
CA GLU A 162 -24.74 -18.24 30.86
C GLU A 162 -26.01 -17.46 30.45
N LEU A 163 -26.18 -17.21 29.14
CA LEU A 163 -27.39 -16.62 28.57
C LEU A 163 -28.61 -17.52 28.77
N GLU A 164 -28.49 -18.81 28.43
CA GLU A 164 -29.57 -19.80 28.56
C GLU A 164 -30.00 -19.99 30.02
N LYS A 165 -29.04 -19.95 30.96
CA LYS A 165 -29.32 -20.00 32.40
C LYS A 165 -30.05 -18.76 32.89
N LYS A 166 -29.67 -17.57 32.41
CA LYS A 166 -30.38 -16.33 32.74
C LYS A 166 -31.78 -16.28 32.15
N ASP A 167 -32.00 -16.81 30.95
CA ASP A 167 -33.34 -16.91 30.36
C ASP A 167 -34.24 -17.83 31.18
N MET A 168 -33.72 -18.99 31.63
CA MET A 168 -34.45 -19.87 32.55
C MET A 168 -34.76 -19.20 33.88
N GLU A 169 -33.78 -18.53 34.50
CA GLU A 169 -33.99 -17.79 35.76
C GLU A 169 -35.04 -16.69 35.58
N MET A 170 -35.02 -15.97 34.45
CA MET A 170 -35.98 -14.92 34.14
C MET A 170 -37.40 -15.47 33.94
N GLU A 171 -37.53 -16.64 33.31
CA GLU A 171 -38.82 -17.33 33.15
C GLU A 171 -39.39 -17.82 34.49
N VAL A 172 -38.53 -18.39 35.35
CA VAL A 172 -38.90 -18.79 36.72
C VAL A 172 -39.33 -17.57 37.54
N LEU A 173 -38.58 -16.48 37.47
CA LEU A 173 -38.91 -15.26 38.19
C LEU A 173 -40.24 -14.66 37.73
N LYS A 174 -40.54 -14.74 36.43
CA LYS A 174 -41.85 -14.37 35.86
C LYS A 174 -42.98 -15.22 36.44
N LYS A 175 -42.83 -16.54 36.44
CA LYS A 175 -43.84 -17.46 37.01
C LYS A 175 -44.05 -17.22 38.50
N GLN A 176 -42.98 -16.95 39.26
CA GLN A 176 -43.08 -16.60 40.67
C GLN A 176 -43.80 -15.27 40.89
N ALA A 177 -43.51 -14.25 40.08
CA ALA A 177 -44.20 -12.96 40.14
C ALA A 177 -45.69 -13.09 39.78
N GLU A 178 -46.04 -13.88 38.76
CA GLU A 178 -47.43 -14.18 38.40
C GLU A 178 -48.17 -14.93 39.51
N GLY A 179 -47.52 -15.94 40.12
CA GLY A 179 -48.06 -16.66 41.28
C GLY A 179 -48.31 -15.74 42.47
N LEU A 180 -47.33 -14.90 42.80
CA LEU A 180 -47.46 -13.92 43.90
C LEU A 180 -48.56 -12.89 43.62
N ALA A 181 -48.67 -12.39 42.38
CA ALA A 181 -49.73 -11.46 41.99
C ALA A 181 -51.12 -12.09 42.11
N ARG A 182 -51.24 -13.38 41.78
CA ARG A 182 -52.48 -14.14 41.93
C ARG A 182 -52.86 -14.31 43.41
N GLU A 183 -51.92 -14.71 44.27
CA GLU A 183 -52.19 -14.82 45.71
C GLU A 183 -52.56 -13.47 46.34
N TYR A 184 -51.89 -12.39 45.92
CA TYR A 184 -52.28 -11.03 46.35
C TYR A 184 -53.69 -10.66 45.89
N GLY A 185 -54.08 -11.03 44.67
CA GLY A 185 -55.44 -10.84 44.15
C GLY A 185 -56.48 -11.62 44.95
N GLU A 186 -56.22 -12.91 45.18
CA GLU A 186 -57.08 -13.79 45.98
C GLU A 186 -57.22 -13.29 47.43
N LEU A 187 -56.13 -12.84 48.06
CA LEU A 187 -56.15 -12.26 49.40
C LEU A 187 -56.91 -10.92 49.42
N SER A 188 -56.76 -10.08 48.39
CA SER A 188 -57.51 -8.82 48.27
C SER A 188 -59.02 -9.07 48.15
N ASP A 189 -59.42 -10.06 47.36
CA ASP A 189 -60.83 -10.40 47.20
C ASP A 189 -61.39 -11.04 48.48
N LEU A 190 -60.62 -11.89 49.18
CA LEU A 190 -60.99 -12.41 50.48
C LEU A 190 -61.16 -11.29 51.52
N TYR A 191 -60.27 -10.29 51.51
CA TYR A 191 -60.36 -9.12 52.39
C TYR A 191 -61.63 -8.32 52.12
N LYS A 192 -61.97 -8.05 50.85
CA LYS A 192 -63.22 -7.37 50.47
C LYS A 192 -64.46 -8.14 50.95
N VAL A 193 -64.46 -9.48 50.86
CA VAL A 193 -65.58 -10.31 51.32
C VAL A 193 -65.71 -10.26 52.86
N VAL A 194 -64.60 -10.35 53.59
CA VAL A 194 -64.61 -10.26 55.06
C VAL A 194 -65.03 -8.88 55.54
N GLU A 195 -64.58 -7.82 54.88
CA GLU A 195 -64.95 -6.43 55.19
C GLU A 195 -66.42 -6.15 54.83
N GLY A 196 -66.91 -6.67 53.70
CA GLY A 196 -68.33 -6.63 53.32
C GLY A 196 -69.23 -7.35 54.34
N ARG A 197 -68.82 -8.53 54.81
CA ARG A 197 -69.56 -9.29 55.84
C ARG A 197 -69.55 -8.59 57.21
N LYS A 198 -68.49 -7.88 57.57
CA LYS A 198 -68.47 -6.99 58.75
C LYS A 198 -69.40 -5.78 58.60
N GLY A 199 -69.61 -5.30 57.38
CA GLY A 199 -70.56 -4.23 57.07
C GLY A 199 -72.03 -4.65 57.15
N GLU A 200 -72.35 -5.88 56.76
CA GLU A 200 -73.71 -6.45 56.89
C GLU A 200 -74.09 -6.69 58.35
N VAL A 201 -73.20 -7.31 59.15
CA VAL A 201 -73.45 -7.56 60.59
C VAL A 201 -73.64 -6.26 61.40
N ARG A 202 -73.13 -5.12 60.92
CA ARG A 202 -73.34 -3.79 61.55
C ARG A 202 -74.63 -3.09 61.15
N LYS A 203 -75.34 -3.54 60.11
CA LYS A 203 -76.65 -2.98 59.70
C LYS A 203 -77.84 -3.66 60.38
N ASP A 204 -77.61 -4.83 60.98
CA ASP A 204 -78.64 -5.66 61.60
C ASP A 204 -78.69 -5.50 63.15
N LEU A 205 -78.05 -4.46 63.68
CA LEU A 205 -78.06 -4.01 65.09
C LEU A 205 -78.56 -2.57 65.16
#